data_AF-A0A2E5FSA7-F1
#
_entry.id   AF-A0A2E5FSA7-F1
#
_cell.length_a   1.000
_cell.length_b   1.000
_cell.length_c   1.000
_cell.angle_alpha   90.00
_cell.angle_beta   90.00
_cell.angle_gamma   90.00
#
_symmetry.space_group_name_H-M   'P 1'
#
loop_
_entity.id
_entity.type
_entity.pdbx_description
1 polymer ?
#
loop_
_entity_poly.entity_id
_entity_poly.type
_entity_poly.pdbx_seq_one_letter_code
_entity_poly.pdbx_strand_id
1 'polypeptide(L)' 'MSFSGDSYSLKPIERTTIADQVSGQLLQLIREGRFTPGERMPSERQLCEDFGVARTTLREAIQQ' A
#
# COMPACT_ATOMS: atom_id res chain seq x y z
N MET A 1 6.39 -44.90 14.23
CA MET A 1 6.79 -43.63 13.61
C MET A 1 5.52 -42.94 13.11
N SER A 2 5.02 -41.96 13.85
CA SER A 2 3.80 -41.22 13.50
C SER A 2 4.20 -40.01 12.66
N PHE A 3 3.87 -40.02 11.37
CA PHE A 3 3.92 -38.82 10.54
C PHE A 3 2.66 -38.02 10.85
N SER A 4 2.77 -37.08 11.79
CA SER A 4 1.73 -36.10 12.04
C SER A 4 1.60 -35.27 10.76
N GLY A 5 0.49 -35.44 10.03
CA GLY A 5 0.17 -34.61 8.88
C GLY A 5 -0.17 -33.22 9.36
N ASP A 6 0.76 -32.28 9.18
CA ASP A 6 0.47 -30.86 9.29
C ASP A 6 -0.61 -30.49 8.25
N SER A 7 -1.81 -30.18 8.75
CA SER A 7 -2.91 -29.67 7.95
C SER A 7 -2.60 -28.24 7.51
N TYR A 8 -2.12 -28.05 6.29
CA TYR A 8 -1.89 -26.71 5.73
C TYR A 8 -3.24 -26.03 5.41
N SER A 9 -3.64 -25.07 6.24
CA SER A 9 -4.81 -24.22 5.97
C SER A 9 -4.40 -23.06 5.05
N LEU A 10 -4.70 -23.19 3.76
CA LEU A 10 -4.40 -22.17 2.75
C LEU A 10 -5.38 -21.00 2.87
N LYS A 11 -4.86 -19.77 3.01
CA LYS A 11 -5.67 -18.53 2.90
C LYS A 11 -5.76 -18.09 1.43
N PRO A 12 -6.88 -17.50 1.00
CA PRO A 12 -7.02 -16.97 -0.35
C PRO A 12 -6.01 -15.85 -0.62
N ILE A 13 -5.47 -15.83 -1.84
CA ILE A 13 -4.53 -14.80 -2.30
C ILE A 13 -5.32 -13.57 -2.71
N GLU A 14 -5.18 -12.48 -1.96
CA GLU A 14 -5.77 -11.19 -2.32
C GLU A 14 -4.95 -10.54 -3.44
N ARG A 15 -5.62 -10.15 -4.53
CA ARG A 15 -4.99 -9.49 -5.66
C ARG A 15 -5.00 -7.98 -5.43
N THR A 16 -3.97 -7.48 -4.76
CA THR A 16 -3.79 -6.05 -4.54
C THR A 16 -3.19 -5.40 -5.78
N THR A 17 -3.79 -4.29 -6.24
CA THR A 17 -3.23 -3.49 -7.34
C THR A 17 -2.09 -2.61 -6.82
N ILE A 18 -1.23 -2.09 -7.71
CA ILE A 18 -0.19 -1.15 -7.29
C ILE A 18 -0.82 0.10 -6.65
N ALA A 19 -1.96 0.57 -7.18
CA ALA A 19 -2.68 1.70 -6.60
C ALA A 19 -3.14 1.43 -5.16
N ASP A 20 -3.64 0.22 -4.88
CA ASP A 20 -4.08 -0.18 -3.53
C ASP A 20 -2.90 -0.32 -2.55
N GLN A 21 -1.75 -0.84 -3.01
CA GLN A 21 -0.54 -0.85 -2.19
C GLN A 21 -0.06 0.57 -1.84
N VAL A 22 -0.13 1.49 -2.81
CA VAL A 22 0.26 2.89 -2.62
C VAL A 22 -0.70 3.60 -1.67
N SER A 23 -2.02 3.43 -1.83
CA SER A 23 -3.01 4.03 -0.94
C SER A 23 -2.87 3.48 0.49
N GLY A 24 -2.64 2.18 0.64
CA GLY A 24 -2.37 1.53 1.93
C GLY A 24 -1.13 2.10 2.63
N GLN A 25 -0.03 2.27 1.90
CA GLN A 25 1.19 2.89 2.44
C GLN A 25 0.97 4.36 2.82
N LEU A 26 0.27 5.13 1.98
CA LEU A 26 -0.11 6.53 2.29
C LEU A 26 -0.94 6.60 3.58
N LEU A 27 -1.97 5.76 3.70
CA LEU A 27 -2.79 5.66 4.91
C LEU A 27 -1.96 5.29 6.14
N GLN A 28 -1.01 4.38 6.01
CA GLN A 28 -0.11 4.01 7.09
C GLN A 28 0.77 5.19 7.50
N LEU A 29 1.37 5.91 6.55
CA LEU A 29 2.19 7.10 6.84
C LEU A 29 1.37 8.21 7.52
N ILE A 30 0.12 8.41 7.10
CA ILE A 30 -0.80 9.34 7.77
C ILE A 30 -1.08 8.88 9.21
N ARG A 31 -1.33 7.59 9.43
CA ARG A 31 -1.54 7.02 10.77
C ARG A 31 -0.31 7.10 11.67
N GLU A 32 0.88 6.97 11.08
CA GLU A 32 2.17 7.15 11.77
C GLU A 32 2.47 8.63 12.08
N GLY A 33 1.62 9.57 11.63
CA GLY A 33 1.79 11.00 11.87
C GLY A 33 2.86 11.65 10.99
N ARG A 34 3.33 10.97 9.94
CA ARG A 34 4.26 11.54 8.94
C ARG A 34 3.62 12.64 8.11
N PHE A 35 2.31 12.56 7.92
CA PHE A 35 1.51 13.58 7.25
C PHE A 35 0.46 14.08 8.22
N THR A 36 0.67 15.28 8.78
CA THR A 36 -0.34 15.88 9.64
C THR A 36 -1.40 16.61 8.80
N PRO A 37 -2.68 16.56 9.21
CA PRO A 37 -3.74 17.29 8.53
C PRO A 37 -3.46 18.81 8.55
N GLY A 38 -3.27 19.39 7.37
CA GLY A 38 -2.91 20.81 7.19
C GLY A 38 -1.45 21.03 6.79
N GLU A 39 -0.60 20.01 6.92
CA GLU A 39 0.76 20.03 6.39
C GLU A 39 0.73 19.75 4.88
N ARG A 40 1.64 20.39 4.13
CA ARG A 40 1.71 20.16 2.69
C ARG A 40 2.18 18.74 2.44
N MET A 41 1.32 17.93 1.84
CA MET A 41 1.78 16.67 1.25
C MET A 41 2.88 16.95 0.21
N PRO A 42 3.85 16.04 0.09
CA PRO A 42 4.80 16.05 -1.02
C PRO A 42 4.03 16.08 -2.34
N SER A 43 4.62 16.73 -3.34
CA SER A 43 4.00 16.86 -4.65
C SER A 43 3.81 15.48 -5.30
N GLU A 44 2.79 15.32 -6.15
CA GLU A 44 2.55 14.05 -6.87
C GLU A 44 3.81 13.51 -7.58
N ARG A 45 4.65 14.39 -8.11
CA ARG A 45 5.93 14.00 -8.73
C ARG A 45 6.87 13.31 -7.74
N GLN A 46 7.04 13.90 -6.55
CA GLN A 46 7.91 13.39 -5.52
C GLN A 46 7.42 12.02 -5.05
N LEU A 47 6.11 11.89 -4.80
CA LEU A 47 5.50 10.62 -4.43
C LEU A 47 5.64 9.55 -5.51
N CYS A 48 5.52 9.92 -6.79
CA CYS A 48 5.78 8.98 -7.89
C CYS A 48 7.22 8.48 -7.91
N GLU A 49 8.19 9.36 -7.66
CA GLU A 49 9.60 9.00 -7.57
C GLU A 49 9.89 8.13 -6.35
N ASP A 50 9.35 8.49 -5.18
CA ASP A 50 9.54 7.77 -3.92
C ASP A 50 8.91 6.37 -3.96
N PHE A 51 7.70 6.25 -4.50
CA PHE A 51 7.01 4.96 -4.66
C PHE A 51 7.44 4.19 -5.92
N GLY A 52 8.16 4.82 -6.84
CA GLY A 52 8.56 4.22 -8.12
C GLY A 52 7.38 3.88 -9.04
N VAL A 53 6.28 4.64 -8.94
CA VAL A 53 5.04 4.39 -9.69
C VAL A 53 4.76 5.47 -10.73
N ALA A 54 3.94 5.12 -11.73
CA ALA A 54 3.44 6.10 -12.69
C ALA A 54 2.45 7.07 -12.03
N ARG A 55 2.38 8.30 -12.57
CA ARG A 55 1.41 9.32 -12.12
C ARG A 55 -0.04 8.85 -12.20
N THR A 56 -0.37 8.06 -13.20
CA THR A 56 -1.71 7.48 -13.37
C THR A 56 -2.06 6.59 -12.18
N THR A 57 -1.14 5.72 -11.77
CA THR A 57 -1.30 4.84 -10.61
C THR A 57 -1.35 5.59 -9.29
N LEU A 58 -0.50 6.61 -9.11
CA LEU A 58 -0.54 7.46 -7.91
C LEU A 58 -1.88 8.21 -7.81
N ARG A 59 -2.35 8.78 -8.93
CA ARG A 59 -3.62 9.51 -8.96
C ARG A 59 -4.81 8.59 -8.69
N GLU A 60 -4.79 7.36 -9.21
CA GLU A 60 -5.77 6.34 -8.86
C GLU A 60 -5.73 6.02 -7.36
N ALA A 61 -4.54 5.82 -6.78
CA ALA A 61 -4.38 5.54 -5.36
C ALA A 61 -4.94 6.66 -4.45
N ILE A 62 -4.86 7.92 -4.89
CA ILE A 62 -5.42 9.08 -4.18
C ILE A 62 -6.94 9.20 -4.36
N GLN A 63 -7.49 8.65 -5.45
CA GLN A 63 -8.93 8.69 -5.76
C GLN A 63 -9.72 7.48 -5.26
N GLN A 64 -9.04 6.41 -4.83
CA GLN A 64 -9.64 5.26 -4.15
C GLN A 64 -10.25 5.68 -2.81
#